data_AF-A0A7V9NRU8-F1
#
_entry.id   AF-A0A7V9NRU8-F1
#
_cell.length_a   1.000
_cell.length_b   1.000
_cell.length_c   1.000
_cell.angle_alpha   90.00
_cell.angle_beta   90.00
_cell.angle_gamma   90.00
#
_symmetry.space_group_name_H-M   'P 1'
#
loop_
_entity.id
_entity.type
_entity.pdbx_description
1 polymer ?
#
loop_
_entity_poly.entity_id
_entity_poly.type
_entity_poly.pdbx_seq_one_letter_code
_entity_poly.pdbx_strand_id
1 'polypeptide(L)'
;MNEMNRDTQVARALDRLPVPEHGADFWRDLDARLDAEDGLDESLGRRVAARRWRQSPRTLLAVAAALALVVGAAALTTLDRDDRDTVTAGDTGNTTQPTTTPSPSDTTLGTSSRPGSARNTPDQAVLDWLDALGRGDAQTAAALVGPKSRRYIEAFGGNVEGFMRESEEGYGPWAGSPDRSITEVELGVVDRAATTIVVVSGTYTGEGSNGFRTDAIPAVQVSGRWMVEPFAFRSDIGGRLEILSPGAKGDGGLESLPADGVISVAAPGGGDFYFSLDDGEPVRVSGERNGSGVRATWDPPGRLAAQTHLLVIVYADGDTLTSFAGRFAVDGA
;
A
#
# COMPACT_ATOMS: atom_id res chain seq x y z
N MET A 1 -14.85 -34.39 -20.39
CA MET A 1 -15.65 -33.61 -19.42
C MET A 1 -15.89 -32.28 -20.11
N ASN A 2 -17.12 -32.06 -20.58
CA ASN A 2 -17.46 -31.11 -21.64
C ASN A 2 -17.38 -29.64 -21.18
N GLU A 3 -16.47 -28.85 -21.76
CA GLU A 3 -16.42 -27.38 -21.67
C GLU A 3 -17.78 -26.75 -22.04
N MET A 4 -18.50 -27.34 -22.99
CA MET A 4 -19.81 -26.88 -23.47
C MET A 4 -20.91 -26.80 -22.39
N ASN A 5 -20.72 -27.46 -21.23
CA ASN A 5 -21.68 -27.41 -20.11
C ASN A 5 -21.44 -26.20 -19.18
N ARG A 6 -20.22 -25.66 -19.16
CA ARG A 6 -19.85 -24.55 -18.26
C ARG A 6 -20.42 -23.23 -18.76
N ASP A 7 -20.32 -22.97 -20.06
CA ASP A 7 -20.83 -21.72 -20.67
C ASP A 7 -22.36 -21.65 -20.58
N THR A 8 -23.03 -22.79 -20.76
CA THR A 8 -24.49 -22.88 -20.59
C THR A 8 -24.90 -22.64 -19.13
N GLN A 9 -24.09 -23.06 -18.16
CA GLN A 9 -24.34 -22.80 -16.73
C GLN A 9 -24.10 -21.33 -16.36
N VAL A 10 -23.04 -20.72 -16.88
CA VAL A 10 -22.72 -19.29 -16.66
C VAL A 10 -23.79 -18.40 -17.29
N ALA A 11 -24.20 -18.67 -18.53
CA ALA A 11 -25.26 -17.93 -19.20
C ALA A 11 -26.58 -17.99 -18.42
N ARG A 12 -26.98 -19.18 -17.92
CA ARG A 12 -28.19 -19.33 -17.08
C ARG A 12 -28.09 -18.66 -15.71
N ALA A 13 -26.88 -18.53 -15.16
CA ALA A 13 -26.65 -17.86 -13.88
C ALA A 13 -26.75 -16.34 -14.03
N LEU A 14 -26.17 -15.79 -15.10
CA LEU A 14 -26.23 -14.35 -15.43
C LEU A 14 -27.67 -13.90 -15.74
N ASP A 15 -28.45 -14.73 -16.42
CA ASP A 15 -29.87 -14.47 -16.76
C ASP A 15 -30.80 -14.40 -15.53
N ARG A 16 -30.34 -14.87 -14.36
CA ARG A 16 -31.13 -14.91 -13.10
C ARG A 16 -30.70 -13.88 -12.07
N LEU A 17 -29.59 -13.20 -12.29
CA LEU A 17 -29.16 -12.13 -11.39
C LEU A 17 -29.94 -10.87 -11.75
N PRO A 18 -30.63 -10.22 -10.79
CA PRO A 18 -31.30 -8.96 -11.03
C PRO A 18 -30.25 -7.86 -11.12
N VAL A 19 -29.58 -7.77 -12.26
CA VAL A 19 -28.65 -6.67 -12.56
C VAL A 19 -29.50 -5.48 -13.04
N PRO A 20 -29.33 -4.27 -12.48
CA PRO A 20 -30.12 -3.10 -12.86
C PRO A 20 -30.06 -2.85 -14.37
N GLU A 21 -31.19 -2.43 -14.96
CA GLU A 21 -31.42 -2.25 -16.40
C GLU A 21 -30.19 -1.71 -17.14
N HIS A 22 -29.44 -2.61 -17.75
CA HIS A 22 -28.49 -2.23 -18.77
C HIS A 22 -29.29 -1.80 -20.00
N GLY A 23 -28.94 -0.65 -20.59
CA GLY A 23 -29.57 -0.17 -21.81
C GLY A 23 -29.52 -1.23 -22.92
N ALA A 24 -30.43 -1.15 -23.89
CA ALA A 24 -30.61 -2.16 -24.93
C ALA A 24 -29.32 -2.54 -25.69
N ASP A 25 -28.30 -1.68 -25.65
CA ASP A 25 -27.04 -1.83 -26.35
C ASP A 25 -25.91 -2.47 -25.51
N PHE A 26 -26.08 -2.66 -24.19
CA PHE A 26 -24.99 -3.07 -23.30
C PHE A 26 -24.32 -4.39 -23.71
N TRP A 27 -25.11 -5.41 -24.02
CA TRP A 27 -24.56 -6.71 -24.41
C TRP A 27 -23.85 -6.65 -25.76
N ARG A 28 -24.34 -5.82 -26.69
CA ARG A 28 -23.69 -5.58 -27.99
C ARG A 28 -22.35 -4.86 -27.81
N ASP A 29 -22.31 -3.86 -26.93
CA ASP A 29 -21.10 -3.08 -26.68
C ASP A 29 -20.05 -3.90 -25.89
N LEU A 30 -20.49 -4.82 -25.04
CA LEU A 30 -19.63 -5.78 -24.36
C LEU A 30 -19.04 -6.80 -25.35
N ASP A 31 -19.87 -7.41 -26.21
CA ASP A 31 -19.40 -8.35 -27.24
C ASP A 31 -18.40 -7.66 -28.19
N ALA A 32 -18.70 -6.45 -28.64
CA ALA A 32 -17.80 -5.69 -29.51
C ALA A 32 -16.44 -5.38 -28.86
N ARG A 33 -16.40 -5.21 -27.53
CA ARG A 33 -15.15 -5.01 -26.78
C ARG A 33 -14.35 -6.31 -26.65
N LEU A 34 -15.01 -7.42 -26.37
CA LEU A 34 -14.36 -8.73 -26.27
C LEU A 34 -13.77 -9.16 -27.64
N ASP A 35 -14.50 -8.97 -28.73
CA ASP A 35 -14.01 -9.25 -30.08
C ASP A 35 -12.82 -8.36 -30.47
N ALA A 36 -12.80 -7.11 -30.01
CA ALA A 36 -11.69 -6.19 -30.24
C ALA A 36 -10.42 -6.60 -29.46
N GLU A 37 -10.57 -7.21 -28.28
CA GLU A 37 -9.46 -7.72 -27.47
C GLU A 37 -8.88 -9.03 -28.06
N ASP A 38 -9.73 -9.94 -28.54
CA ASP A 38 -9.30 -11.19 -29.20
C ASP A 38 -8.51 -10.91 -30.51
N GLY A 39 -8.82 -9.81 -31.21
CA GLY A 39 -8.09 -9.39 -32.40
C GLY A 39 -6.63 -8.92 -32.15
N LEU A 40 -6.29 -8.54 -30.91
CA LEU A 40 -4.95 -8.07 -30.56
C LEU A 40 -3.96 -9.23 -30.33
N ASP A 41 -4.45 -10.39 -29.88
CA ASP A 41 -3.61 -11.55 -29.51
C ASP A 41 -3.12 -12.34 -30.74
N GLU A 42 -3.87 -12.34 -31.86
CA GLU A 42 -3.42 -12.96 -33.12
C GLU A 42 -2.21 -12.26 -33.78
N SER A 43 -2.04 -10.96 -33.51
CA SER A 43 -0.93 -10.17 -34.09
C SER A 43 0.39 -10.37 -33.34
N LEU A 44 0.31 -10.68 -32.04
CA LEU A 44 1.46 -10.97 -31.18
C LEU A 44 1.83 -12.46 -31.16
N GLY A 45 0.86 -13.36 -31.34
CA GLY A 45 1.06 -14.82 -31.37
C GLY A 45 1.91 -15.35 -32.54
N ARG A 46 2.05 -14.58 -33.64
CA ARG A 46 2.84 -15.01 -34.81
C ARG A 46 4.36 -14.79 -34.69
N ARG A 47 4.85 -14.05 -33.69
CA ARG A 47 6.30 -13.77 -33.52
C ARG A 47 7.01 -14.60 -32.45
N VAL A 48 6.30 -15.41 -31.66
CA VAL A 48 6.88 -16.14 -30.50
C VAL A 48 6.83 -17.68 -30.64
N ALA A 49 6.29 -18.21 -31.74
CA ALA A 49 6.19 -19.65 -31.99
C ALA A 49 7.53 -20.29 -32.45
N ALA A 50 8.59 -20.18 -31.65
CA ALA A 50 9.84 -20.95 -31.83
C ALA A 50 10.59 -21.21 -30.51
N ARG A 51 9.90 -21.63 -29.45
CA ARG A 51 10.52 -22.41 -28.34
C ARG A 51 9.45 -23.02 -27.43
N ARG A 52 8.93 -24.19 -27.81
CA ARG A 52 7.92 -24.93 -27.04
C ARG A 52 8.53 -26.20 -26.43
N TRP A 53 9.16 -26.08 -25.26
CA TRP A 53 9.56 -27.22 -24.42
C TRP A 53 9.15 -26.97 -22.95
N ARG A 54 8.26 -27.83 -22.44
CA ARG A 54 7.89 -28.08 -21.02
C ARG A 54 7.18 -26.95 -20.25
N GLN A 55 5.84 -26.96 -20.29
CA GLN A 55 4.99 -26.22 -19.34
C GLN A 55 4.96 -26.95 -17.98
N SER A 56 5.26 -26.21 -16.92
CA SER A 56 5.13 -26.57 -15.49
C SER A 56 4.01 -25.69 -14.86
N PRO A 57 3.42 -26.05 -13.71
CA PRO A 57 2.18 -25.46 -13.19
C PRO A 57 2.42 -24.13 -12.44
N ARG A 58 3.00 -23.11 -13.11
CA ARG A 58 3.39 -21.83 -12.50
C ARG A 58 2.53 -20.61 -12.88
N THR A 59 1.49 -20.77 -13.69
CA THR A 59 0.71 -19.62 -14.22
C THR A 59 -0.61 -19.32 -13.48
N LEU A 60 -0.74 -19.68 -12.20
CA LEU A 60 -1.92 -19.31 -11.39
C LEU A 60 -1.62 -18.37 -10.20
N LEU A 61 -0.41 -17.82 -10.10
CA LEU A 61 0.01 -16.97 -8.97
C LEU A 61 0.40 -15.53 -9.36
N ALA A 62 0.05 -15.07 -10.56
CA ALA A 62 0.32 -13.70 -11.01
C ALA A 62 -0.82 -12.70 -10.74
N VAL A 63 -1.89 -13.09 -10.04
CA VAL A 63 -3.06 -12.22 -9.77
C VAL A 63 -3.02 -11.60 -8.36
N ALA A 64 -2.20 -12.10 -7.44
CA ALA A 64 -2.10 -11.54 -6.08
C ALA A 64 -1.23 -10.27 -6.02
N ALA A 65 -0.12 -10.20 -6.77
CA ALA A 65 0.73 -9.01 -6.81
C ALA A 65 0.09 -7.82 -7.57
N ALA A 66 -0.77 -8.10 -8.55
CA ALA A 66 -1.53 -7.06 -9.26
C ALA A 66 -2.65 -6.43 -8.42
N LEU A 67 -3.11 -7.08 -7.34
CA LEU A 67 -4.18 -6.54 -6.47
C LEU A 67 -3.71 -5.47 -5.47
N ALA A 68 -2.39 -5.22 -5.39
CA ALA A 68 -1.82 -4.05 -4.73
C ALA A 68 -1.60 -2.85 -5.69
N LEU A 69 -1.94 -2.99 -6.98
CA LEU A 69 -1.65 -2.02 -8.04
C LEU A 69 -2.82 -1.85 -9.04
N VAL A 70 -4.07 -1.78 -8.55
CA VAL A 70 -5.24 -1.38 -9.36
C VAL A 70 -5.85 -0.08 -8.84
N VAL A 71 -5.10 1.00 -9.03
CA VAL A 71 -5.62 2.33 -9.37
C VAL A 71 -4.74 2.84 -10.51
N GLY A 72 -5.00 2.42 -11.74
CA GLY A 72 -4.04 2.68 -12.83
C GLY A 72 -4.51 2.33 -14.24
N ALA A 73 -5.81 2.35 -14.54
CA ALA A 73 -6.30 2.12 -15.90
C ALA A 73 -7.59 2.89 -16.19
N ALA A 74 -7.56 4.22 -16.12
CA ALA A 74 -8.58 5.09 -16.72
C ALA A 74 -8.09 6.55 -16.83
N ALA A 75 -7.09 6.82 -17.68
CA ALA A 75 -6.84 8.16 -18.22
C ALA A 75 -5.86 8.10 -19.40
N LEU A 76 -6.27 7.46 -20.50
CA LEU A 76 -5.66 7.67 -21.81
C LEU A 76 -6.61 8.54 -22.61
N THR A 77 -6.43 9.86 -22.55
CA THR A 77 -6.59 10.81 -23.65
C THR A 77 -6.26 12.23 -23.17
N THR A 78 -5.64 13.00 -24.06
CA THR A 78 -5.20 14.42 -23.95
C THR A 78 -3.84 14.58 -23.22
N LEU A 79 -2.76 15.15 -23.77
CA LEU A 79 -2.58 16.24 -24.75
C LEU A 79 -1.33 16.06 -25.64
N ASP A 80 -1.45 16.71 -26.79
CA ASP A 80 -0.52 16.95 -27.89
C ASP A 80 0.27 18.27 -27.65
N ARG A 81 1.52 18.35 -28.16
CA ARG A 81 2.43 19.52 -28.35
C ARG A 81 2.91 20.28 -27.09
N ASP A 82 4.14 20.78 -26.98
CA ASP A 82 5.02 21.35 -28.01
C ASP A 82 6.52 21.28 -27.64
N ASP A 83 7.33 21.41 -28.69
CA ASP A 83 8.79 21.35 -28.76
C ASP A 83 9.53 22.41 -27.91
N ARG A 84 10.67 21.96 -27.38
CA ARG A 84 11.98 22.63 -27.28
C ARG A 84 12.04 24.16 -27.13
N ASP A 85 12.73 24.56 -26.05
CA ASP A 85 13.85 25.50 -26.24
C ASP A 85 15.05 25.14 -25.37
N THR A 86 16.23 25.37 -25.93
CA THR A 86 17.52 24.80 -25.52
C THR A 86 18.48 25.93 -25.13
N VAL A 87 19.29 25.68 -24.09
CA VAL A 87 20.62 26.27 -23.77
C VAL A 87 20.68 27.75 -23.34
N THR A 88 21.34 28.03 -22.20
CA THR A 88 22.60 28.80 -22.14
C THR A 88 23.34 28.57 -20.81
N ALA A 89 24.65 28.35 -20.94
CA ALA A 89 25.64 28.08 -19.90
C ALA A 89 26.15 29.34 -19.17
N GLY A 90 26.76 29.10 -18.00
CA GLY A 90 27.52 30.05 -17.18
C GLY A 90 27.40 29.57 -15.71
N ASP A 91 28.42 29.49 -14.87
CA ASP A 91 29.72 30.14 -14.84
C ASP A 91 30.64 29.35 -13.89
N THR A 92 31.94 29.51 -14.06
CA THR A 92 33.01 28.72 -13.46
C THR A 92 33.42 29.36 -12.12
N GLY A 93 32.84 28.89 -11.01
CA GLY A 93 33.16 29.37 -9.66
C GLY A 93 34.22 28.53 -8.95
N ASN A 94 35.49 28.89 -9.13
CA ASN A 94 36.65 28.35 -8.41
C ASN A 94 36.52 28.62 -6.88
N THR A 95 36.34 27.58 -6.05
CA THR A 95 36.35 27.72 -4.58
C THR A 95 37.58 27.03 -3.99
N THR A 96 38.46 27.84 -3.41
CA THR A 96 39.68 27.43 -2.72
C THR A 96 39.35 26.83 -1.35
N GLN A 97 39.79 25.59 -1.11
CA GLN A 97 39.61 24.86 0.14
C GLN A 97 40.83 25.07 1.06
N PRO A 98 40.67 25.47 2.33
CA PRO A 98 41.79 25.48 3.28
C PRO A 98 42.06 24.06 3.80
N THR A 99 43.32 23.63 3.69
CA THR A 99 43.84 22.38 4.27
C THR A 99 44.08 22.57 5.77
N THR A 100 43.34 21.85 6.61
CA THR A 100 43.61 21.73 8.06
C THR A 100 44.38 20.45 8.36
N THR A 101 45.51 20.59 9.03
CA THR A 101 46.37 19.52 9.55
C THR A 101 45.68 18.73 10.67
N PRO A 102 45.66 17.38 10.65
CA PRO A 102 45.11 16.60 11.75
C PRO A 102 46.05 16.56 12.96
N SER A 103 45.49 16.80 14.15
CA SER A 103 46.15 16.64 15.44
C SER A 103 45.92 15.20 15.95
N PRO A 104 46.94 14.51 16.52
CA PRO A 104 46.76 13.15 17.02
C PRO A 104 46.00 13.17 18.35
N SER A 105 44.76 12.67 18.34
CA SER A 105 43.99 12.45 19.57
C SER A 105 44.30 11.07 20.15
N ASP A 106 44.63 11.08 21.44
CA ASP A 106 44.95 9.93 22.26
C ASP A 106 43.84 8.88 22.29
N THR A 107 44.28 7.63 22.18
CA THR A 107 43.49 6.41 22.31
C THR A 107 43.02 6.26 23.75
N THR A 108 41.71 6.44 23.98
CA THR A 108 41.07 6.02 25.23
C THR A 108 40.28 4.74 24.95
N LEU A 109 40.81 3.60 25.40
CA LEU A 109 40.13 2.30 25.37
C LEU A 109 38.92 2.35 26.30
N GLY A 110 37.75 2.68 25.73
CA GLY A 110 36.47 2.59 26.39
C GLY A 110 36.09 1.13 26.61
N THR A 111 35.96 0.77 27.88
CA THR A 111 35.42 -0.50 28.36
C THR A 111 34.09 -0.83 27.67
N SER A 112 34.06 -1.96 26.97
CA SER A 112 32.93 -2.48 26.23
C SER A 112 31.75 -2.77 27.16
N SER A 113 30.79 -1.85 27.23
CA SER A 113 29.47 -2.06 27.83
C SER A 113 28.67 -2.98 26.91
N ARG A 114 28.61 -4.24 27.29
CA ARG A 114 27.68 -5.31 26.84
C ARG A 114 26.47 -4.79 26.01
N PRO A 115 26.42 -5.02 24.70
CA PRO A 115 25.22 -4.80 23.89
C PRO A 115 24.25 -5.97 24.16
N GLY A 116 23.02 -5.71 24.60
CA GLY A 116 22.14 -6.84 24.97
C GLY A 116 20.66 -6.61 25.16
N SER A 117 20.17 -5.37 25.22
CA SER A 117 18.72 -5.09 25.13
C SER A 117 18.42 -4.62 23.71
N ALA A 118 18.65 -5.51 22.75
CA ALA A 118 18.42 -5.24 21.34
C ALA A 118 16.91 -5.06 21.06
N ARG A 119 16.56 -3.90 20.49
CA ARG A 119 15.70 -3.82 19.29
C ARG A 119 14.35 -4.52 19.37
N ASN A 120 13.48 -4.10 20.28
CA ASN A 120 12.11 -4.60 20.35
C ASN A 120 11.11 -3.45 20.49
N THR A 121 11.23 -2.47 19.61
CA THR A 121 10.30 -1.37 19.41
C THR A 121 9.52 -1.60 18.11
N PRO A 122 8.31 -1.01 17.95
CA PRO A 122 7.52 -1.15 16.73
C PRO A 122 8.25 -0.70 15.47
N ASP A 123 8.84 0.50 15.48
CA ASP A 123 9.63 1.08 14.38
C ASP A 123 10.75 0.15 13.92
N GLN A 124 11.52 -0.42 14.85
CA GLN A 124 12.63 -1.29 14.53
C GLN A 124 12.16 -2.60 13.90
N ALA A 125 11.02 -3.15 14.32
CA ALA A 125 10.46 -4.34 13.70
C ALA A 125 10.03 -4.09 12.24
N VAL A 126 9.46 -2.90 11.97
CA VAL A 126 9.09 -2.49 10.62
C VAL A 126 10.32 -2.19 9.76
N LEU A 127 11.32 -1.49 10.29
CA LEU A 127 12.58 -1.23 9.60
C LEU A 127 13.33 -2.53 9.28
N ASP A 128 13.42 -3.46 10.24
CA ASP A 128 14.05 -4.76 10.02
C ASP A 128 13.33 -5.57 8.91
N TRP A 129 12.00 -5.47 8.85
CA TRP A 129 11.19 -6.13 7.81
C TRP A 129 11.40 -5.49 6.43
N LEU A 130 11.33 -4.16 6.32
CA LEU A 130 11.58 -3.44 5.08
C LEU A 130 13.01 -3.66 4.56
N ASP A 131 14.00 -3.61 5.46
CA ASP A 131 15.40 -3.81 5.11
C ASP A 131 15.68 -5.28 4.71
N ALA A 132 14.96 -6.25 5.27
CA ALA A 132 15.03 -7.64 4.82
C ALA A 132 14.48 -7.79 3.39
N LEU A 133 13.33 -7.19 3.09
CA LEU A 133 12.78 -7.16 1.73
C LEU A 133 13.73 -6.45 0.74
N GLY A 134 14.29 -5.30 1.12
CA GLY A 134 15.23 -4.56 0.26
C GLY A 134 16.53 -5.30 -0.04
N ARG A 135 16.92 -6.30 0.78
CA ARG A 135 18.07 -7.19 0.53
C ARG A 135 17.68 -8.50 -0.18
N GLY A 136 16.41 -8.71 -0.52
CA GLY A 136 15.91 -9.97 -1.06
C GLY A 136 15.93 -11.13 -0.05
N ASP A 137 15.95 -10.83 1.25
CA ASP A 137 15.95 -11.82 2.32
C ASP A 137 14.50 -12.15 2.74
N ALA A 138 13.79 -12.82 1.83
CA ALA A 138 12.40 -13.23 2.03
C ALA A 138 12.20 -14.12 3.27
N GLN A 139 13.22 -14.89 3.67
CA GLN A 139 13.14 -15.74 4.86
C GLN A 139 13.13 -14.91 6.15
N THR A 140 14.04 -13.93 6.27
CA THR A 140 14.05 -13.01 7.41
C THR A 140 12.81 -12.15 7.43
N ALA A 141 12.38 -11.60 6.29
CA ALA A 141 11.13 -10.85 6.19
C ALA A 141 9.93 -11.70 6.65
N ALA A 142 9.86 -12.96 6.18
CA ALA A 142 8.78 -13.87 6.54
C ALA A 142 8.77 -14.20 8.03
N ALA A 143 9.92 -14.21 8.72
CA ALA A 143 10.00 -14.44 10.16
C ALA A 143 9.42 -13.28 11.00
N LEU A 144 9.34 -12.07 10.44
CA LEU A 144 8.83 -10.87 11.10
C LEU A 144 7.33 -10.65 10.89
N VAL A 145 6.70 -11.41 9.97
CA VAL A 145 5.27 -11.31 9.70
C VAL A 145 4.44 -11.87 10.86
N GLY A 146 3.46 -11.08 11.30
CA GLY A 146 2.52 -11.36 12.36
C GLY A 146 1.44 -12.39 12.00
N PRO A 147 0.73 -12.91 13.01
CA PRO A 147 -0.22 -14.01 12.84
C PRO A 147 -1.41 -13.69 11.92
N LYS A 148 -1.93 -12.46 11.86
CA LYS A 148 -3.10 -12.13 11.03
C LYS A 148 -2.73 -12.19 9.53
N SER A 149 -1.61 -11.58 9.17
CA SER A 149 -1.06 -11.58 7.80
C SER A 149 -0.67 -12.98 7.34
N ARG A 150 -0.11 -13.81 8.23
CA ARG A 150 0.15 -15.23 7.91
C ARG A 150 -1.13 -15.96 7.56
N ARG A 151 -2.18 -15.83 8.38
CA ARG A 151 -3.48 -16.47 8.11
C ARG A 151 -4.06 -16.01 6.78
N TYR A 152 -3.97 -14.73 6.46
CA TYR A 152 -4.40 -14.19 5.17
C TYR A 152 -3.65 -14.89 4.01
N ILE A 153 -2.31 -14.90 4.04
CA ILE A 153 -1.49 -15.52 2.98
C ILE A 153 -1.79 -17.01 2.83
N GLU A 154 -1.90 -17.74 3.94
CA GLU A 154 -2.20 -19.17 3.97
C GLU A 154 -3.60 -19.49 3.44
N ALA A 155 -4.59 -18.62 3.68
CA ALA A 155 -5.95 -18.80 3.18
C ALA A 155 -6.04 -18.82 1.65
N PHE A 156 -5.09 -18.21 0.94
CA PHE A 156 -4.99 -18.27 -0.52
C PHE A 156 -4.07 -19.40 -1.02
N GLY A 157 -3.70 -20.34 -0.15
CA GLY A 157 -2.77 -21.43 -0.47
C GLY A 157 -1.32 -20.97 -0.69
N GLY A 158 -1.01 -19.73 -0.30
CA GLY A 158 0.33 -19.17 -0.38
C GLY A 158 1.24 -19.69 0.73
N ASN A 159 2.55 -19.60 0.52
CA ASN A 159 3.53 -19.75 1.59
C ASN A 159 4.12 -18.36 1.89
N VAL A 160 4.34 -18.07 3.18
CA VAL A 160 4.72 -16.72 3.64
C VAL A 160 6.03 -16.26 3.00
N GLU A 161 7.03 -17.13 2.87
CA GLU A 161 8.31 -16.79 2.25
C GLU A 161 8.17 -16.40 0.77
N GLY A 162 7.42 -17.19 -0.01
CA GLY A 162 7.12 -16.88 -1.40
C GLY A 162 6.37 -15.56 -1.55
N PHE A 163 5.42 -15.31 -0.66
CA PHE A 163 4.68 -14.03 -0.64
C PHE A 163 5.60 -12.84 -0.29
N MET A 164 6.54 -13.00 0.65
CA MET A 164 7.53 -11.96 0.94
C MET A 164 8.43 -11.67 -0.25
N ARG A 165 8.84 -12.71 -0.99
CA ARG A 165 9.65 -12.53 -2.21
C ARG A 165 8.92 -11.68 -3.26
N GLU A 166 7.62 -11.90 -3.43
CA GLU A 166 6.79 -11.07 -4.33
C GLU A 166 6.57 -9.64 -3.78
N SER A 167 6.59 -9.48 -2.47
CA SER A 167 6.45 -8.18 -1.81
C SER A 167 7.72 -7.30 -1.89
N GLU A 168 8.85 -7.86 -2.35
CA GLU A 168 10.12 -7.13 -2.53
C GLU A 168 9.95 -5.93 -3.47
N GLU A 169 9.18 -6.07 -4.55
CA GLU A 169 8.96 -5.00 -5.53
C GLU A 169 8.15 -3.82 -4.94
N GLY A 170 7.21 -4.12 -4.04
CA GLY A 170 6.29 -3.12 -3.46
C GLY A 170 6.80 -2.43 -2.19
N TYR A 171 7.61 -3.13 -1.38
CA TYR A 171 8.08 -2.61 -0.08
C TYR A 171 9.60 -2.55 0.02
N GLY A 172 10.34 -3.38 -0.71
CA GLY A 172 11.80 -3.40 -0.71
C GLY A 172 12.47 -2.05 -1.03
N PRO A 173 11.93 -1.21 -1.94
CA PRO A 173 12.51 0.10 -2.24
C PRO A 173 12.59 1.05 -1.04
N TRP A 174 11.77 0.87 0.00
CA TRP A 174 11.90 1.66 1.23
C TRP A 174 13.25 1.50 1.90
N ALA A 175 13.92 0.36 1.77
CA ALA A 175 15.25 0.13 2.35
C ALA A 175 16.31 1.09 1.76
N GLY A 176 16.12 1.53 0.51
CA GLY A 176 17.02 2.43 -0.20
C GLY A 176 16.58 3.89 -0.20
N SER A 177 15.48 4.25 0.45
CA SER A 177 14.95 5.61 0.45
C SER A 177 15.90 6.57 1.20
N PRO A 178 16.43 7.61 0.54
CA PRO A 178 17.51 8.45 1.08
C PRO A 178 17.05 9.41 2.20
N ASP A 179 15.76 9.69 2.25
CA ASP A 179 15.07 10.61 3.14
C ASP A 179 13.94 9.89 3.91
N ARG A 180 14.07 8.57 4.10
CA ARG A 180 13.13 7.75 4.88
C ARG A 180 12.97 8.30 6.30
N SER A 181 11.75 8.72 6.64
CA SER A 181 11.33 9.13 7.98
C SER A 181 10.30 8.14 8.55
N ILE A 182 10.31 7.97 9.87
CA ILE A 182 9.40 7.10 10.60
C ILE A 182 8.64 7.91 11.65
N THR A 183 7.33 7.72 11.70
CA THR A 183 6.44 8.20 12.78
C THR A 183 5.67 7.01 13.33
N GLU A 184 5.53 6.93 14.66
CA GLU A 184 4.67 5.94 15.31
C GLU A 184 3.34 6.55 15.75
N VAL A 185 2.24 5.83 15.50
CA VAL A 185 0.90 6.15 16.04
C VAL A 185 0.47 5.02 16.95
N GLU A 186 0.52 5.23 18.26
CA GLU A 186 0.16 4.23 19.27
C GLU A 186 -1.37 4.09 19.39
N LEU A 187 -1.92 2.93 19.03
CA LEU A 187 -3.37 2.67 19.18
C LEU A 187 -3.74 2.10 20.56
N GLY A 188 -2.75 1.82 21.39
CA GLY A 188 -2.92 1.07 22.64
C GLY A 188 -3.23 -0.41 22.36
N VAL A 189 -4.26 -0.95 23.00
CA VAL A 189 -4.64 -2.37 22.86
C VAL A 189 -5.79 -2.52 21.86
N VAL A 190 -5.50 -3.15 20.72
CA VAL A 190 -6.47 -3.50 19.67
C VAL A 190 -6.52 -5.02 19.54
N ASP A 191 -7.72 -5.61 19.58
CA ASP A 191 -7.92 -7.07 19.53
C ASP A 191 -7.03 -7.88 20.50
N ARG A 192 -6.84 -7.35 21.73
CA ARG A 192 -6.04 -7.93 22.82
C ARG A 192 -4.52 -7.92 22.60
N ALA A 193 -4.02 -7.24 21.58
CA ALA A 193 -2.59 -7.02 21.38
C ALA A 193 -2.27 -5.52 21.49
N ALA A 194 -1.10 -5.18 22.04
CA ALA A 194 -0.56 -3.84 21.88
C ALA A 194 -0.29 -3.60 20.39
N THR A 195 -0.77 -2.48 19.86
CA THR A 195 -0.74 -2.18 18.43
C THR A 195 -0.26 -0.76 18.21
N THR A 196 0.70 -0.62 17.30
CA THR A 196 1.25 0.65 16.85
C THR A 196 1.24 0.66 15.33
N ILE A 197 0.86 1.77 14.71
CA ILE A 197 1.03 1.96 13.28
C ILE A 197 2.33 2.70 13.04
N VAL A 198 3.23 2.09 12.28
CA VAL A 198 4.47 2.73 11.86
C VAL A 198 4.24 3.34 10.49
N VAL A 199 4.26 4.67 10.44
CA VAL A 199 4.15 5.43 9.20
C VAL A 199 5.55 5.65 8.64
N VAL A 200 5.76 5.18 7.42
CA VAL A 200 7.01 5.38 6.67
C VAL A 200 6.74 6.42 5.61
N SER A 201 7.58 7.44 5.53
CA SER A 201 7.51 8.47 4.50
C SER A 201 8.88 8.75 3.91
N GLY A 202 8.92 9.24 2.67
CA GLY A 202 10.16 9.60 2.00
C GLY A 202 10.04 9.44 0.48
N THR A 203 11.15 9.66 -0.21
CA THR A 203 11.28 9.42 -1.64
C THR A 203 11.30 7.92 -1.89
N TYR A 204 10.25 7.43 -2.55
CA TYR A 204 10.09 6.04 -2.96
C TYR A 204 10.51 5.89 -4.42
N THR A 205 11.37 4.91 -4.71
CA THR A 205 11.94 4.67 -6.04
C THR A 205 11.64 3.26 -6.57
N GLY A 206 10.47 2.72 -6.24
CA GLY A 206 10.03 1.41 -6.71
C GLY A 206 9.49 1.42 -8.14
N GLU A 207 9.03 0.27 -8.63
CA GLU A 207 8.54 0.15 -9.99
C GLU A 207 7.35 1.10 -10.25
N GLY A 208 7.43 1.86 -11.34
CA GLY A 208 6.34 2.73 -11.81
C GLY A 208 6.13 4.03 -11.02
N SER A 209 6.88 4.29 -9.94
CA SER A 209 6.75 5.51 -9.16
C SER A 209 8.09 6.03 -8.67
N ASN A 210 8.35 7.32 -8.93
CA ASN A 210 9.43 8.06 -8.32
C ASN A 210 8.85 9.33 -7.72
N GLY A 211 8.79 9.39 -6.40
CA GLY A 211 8.19 10.53 -5.72
C GLY A 211 8.09 10.32 -4.22
N PHE A 212 7.61 11.37 -3.55
CA PHE A 212 7.30 11.29 -2.14
C PHE A 212 6.10 10.37 -1.93
N ARG A 213 6.25 9.37 -1.06
CA ARG A 213 5.20 8.43 -0.68
C ARG A 213 5.07 8.39 0.83
N THR A 214 3.91 7.96 1.30
CA THR A 214 3.67 7.61 2.69
C THR A 214 2.97 6.26 2.73
N ASP A 215 3.42 5.35 3.58
CA ASP A 215 2.77 4.06 3.85
C ASP A 215 2.54 3.89 5.35
N ALA A 216 1.41 3.28 5.74
CA ALA A 216 1.12 2.89 7.11
C ALA A 216 1.27 1.38 7.26
N ILE A 217 2.17 0.94 8.13
CA ILE A 217 2.49 -0.47 8.36
C ILE A 217 2.14 -0.82 9.81
N PRO A 218 1.13 -1.66 10.07
CA PRO A 218 0.79 -2.05 11.42
C PRO A 218 1.86 -2.94 12.04
N ALA A 219 2.18 -2.69 13.30
CA ALA A 219 3.01 -3.54 14.15
C ALA A 219 2.20 -3.95 15.39
N VAL A 220 2.25 -5.24 15.75
CA VAL A 220 1.51 -5.81 16.88
C VAL A 220 2.44 -6.60 17.79
N GLN A 221 2.20 -6.51 19.10
CA GLN A 221 2.99 -7.25 20.08
C GLN A 221 2.46 -8.68 20.25
N VAL A 222 3.29 -9.67 19.93
CA VAL A 222 2.99 -11.11 20.05
C VAL A 222 4.04 -11.77 20.92
N SER A 223 3.62 -12.34 22.04
CA SER A 223 4.52 -13.03 23.00
C SER A 223 5.73 -12.17 23.40
N GLY A 224 5.50 -10.87 23.61
CA GLY A 224 6.53 -9.91 23.99
C GLY A 224 7.46 -9.46 22.86
N ARG A 225 7.18 -9.78 21.59
CA ARG A 225 7.92 -9.31 20.41
C ARG A 225 7.01 -8.52 19.48
N TRP A 226 7.52 -7.45 18.87
CA TRP A 226 6.79 -6.76 17.80
C TRP A 226 6.88 -7.55 16.49
N MET A 227 5.74 -7.71 15.83
CA MET A 227 5.57 -8.40 14.56
C MET A 227 4.83 -7.47 13.59
N VAL A 228 5.14 -7.56 12.30
CA VAL A 228 4.57 -6.68 11.28
C VAL A 228 3.33 -7.32 10.66
N GLU A 229 2.25 -6.55 10.51
CA GLU A 229 0.96 -7.01 9.99
C GLU A 229 0.57 -6.30 8.66
N PRO A 230 1.39 -6.39 7.60
CA PRO A 230 1.16 -5.63 6.36
C PRO A 230 0.00 -6.17 5.52
N PHE A 231 -0.49 -7.38 5.83
CA PHE A 231 -1.53 -8.08 5.06
C PHE A 231 -2.62 -8.66 5.97
N ALA A 232 -2.90 -8.03 7.11
CA ALA A 232 -3.90 -8.48 8.08
C ALA A 232 -5.33 -8.24 7.58
N PHE A 233 -5.67 -8.82 6.43
CA PHE A 233 -7.00 -8.73 5.83
C PHE A 233 -7.80 -9.99 6.09
N ARG A 234 -9.12 -9.86 6.03
CA ARG A 234 -10.01 -11.02 5.95
C ARG A 234 -10.05 -11.56 4.53
N SER A 235 -9.85 -12.86 4.37
CA SER A 235 -9.84 -13.50 3.05
C SER A 235 -11.23 -13.60 2.40
N ASP A 236 -12.31 -13.57 3.19
CA ASP A 236 -13.68 -13.73 2.73
C ASP A 236 -14.33 -12.43 2.24
N ILE A 237 -13.89 -11.28 2.76
CA ILE A 237 -14.44 -9.96 2.43
C ILE A 237 -13.39 -9.05 1.74
N GLY A 238 -12.12 -9.44 1.80
CA GLY A 238 -11.02 -8.54 1.50
C GLY A 238 -10.77 -7.57 2.66
N GLY A 239 -9.84 -6.64 2.45
CA GLY A 239 -9.45 -5.64 3.46
C GLY A 239 -9.32 -4.25 2.89
N ARG A 240 -10.22 -3.87 1.98
CA ARG A 240 -10.18 -2.54 1.38
C ARG A 240 -10.86 -1.54 2.32
N LEU A 241 -10.04 -0.64 2.85
CA LEU A 241 -10.48 0.63 3.40
C LEU A 241 -10.75 1.57 2.21
N GLU A 242 -11.94 2.12 2.13
CA GLU A 242 -12.30 3.09 1.10
C GLU A 242 -12.28 4.49 1.71
N ILE A 243 -11.45 5.38 1.16
CA ILE A 243 -11.38 6.77 1.58
C ILE A 243 -12.41 7.57 0.80
N LEU A 244 -13.44 8.04 1.49
CA LEU A 244 -14.55 8.80 0.88
C LEU A 244 -14.26 10.31 0.91
N SER A 245 -13.61 10.79 1.97
CA SER A 245 -13.20 12.19 2.11
C SER A 245 -12.01 12.30 3.08
N PRO A 246 -10.93 13.02 2.71
CA PRO A 246 -10.67 13.56 1.36
C PRO A 246 -10.58 12.44 0.32
N GLY A 247 -11.08 12.66 -0.90
CA GLY A 247 -11.06 11.64 -1.95
C GLY A 247 -9.64 11.19 -2.29
N ALA A 248 -9.45 9.94 -2.72
CA ALA A 248 -8.13 9.46 -3.13
C ALA A 248 -7.73 10.01 -4.51
N LYS A 249 -6.48 10.46 -4.65
CA LYS A 249 -5.82 10.67 -5.93
C LYS A 249 -5.14 9.37 -6.34
N GLY A 250 -5.12 9.06 -7.64
CA GLY A 250 -4.64 7.76 -8.13
C GLY A 250 -3.18 7.43 -7.83
N ASP A 251 -2.39 8.39 -7.35
CA ASP A 251 -0.99 8.27 -6.94
C ASP A 251 -0.80 7.95 -5.45
N GLY A 252 -1.88 7.64 -4.72
CA GLY A 252 -1.85 7.46 -3.27
C GLY A 252 -1.91 8.77 -2.49
N GLY A 253 -1.98 9.91 -3.18
CA GLY A 253 -2.32 11.20 -2.58
C GLY A 253 -3.80 11.30 -2.22
N LEU A 254 -4.15 12.39 -1.55
CA LEU A 254 -5.54 12.73 -1.25
C LEU A 254 -5.91 14.09 -1.88
N GLU A 255 -7.18 14.26 -2.18
CA GLU A 255 -7.80 15.54 -2.54
C GLU A 255 -7.66 16.55 -1.40
N SER A 256 -7.82 17.84 -1.72
CA SER A 256 -7.86 18.85 -0.67
C SER A 256 -9.14 18.73 0.15
N LEU A 257 -9.10 19.26 1.36
CA LEU A 257 -10.23 19.33 2.26
C LEU A 257 -10.43 20.79 2.68
N PRO A 258 -11.68 21.30 2.78
CA PRO A 258 -11.89 22.62 3.38
C PRO A 258 -11.48 22.61 4.86
N ALA A 259 -11.23 23.80 5.42
CA ALA A 259 -10.77 23.95 6.81
C ALA A 259 -11.76 23.40 7.86
N ASP A 260 -13.04 23.28 7.52
CA ASP A 260 -14.12 22.68 8.30
C ASP A 260 -14.61 21.33 7.72
N GLY A 261 -13.80 20.72 6.85
CA GLY A 261 -14.15 19.47 6.22
C GLY A 261 -14.04 18.27 7.16
N VAL A 262 -14.86 17.26 6.88
CA VAL A 262 -14.93 16.02 7.64
C VAL A 262 -14.16 14.92 6.93
N ILE A 263 -13.54 14.04 7.71
CA ILE A 263 -12.87 12.85 7.19
C ILE A 263 -13.87 11.70 7.21
N SER A 264 -14.02 10.97 6.11
CA SER A 264 -14.99 9.90 5.99
C SER A 264 -14.42 8.70 5.27
N VAL A 265 -14.67 7.51 5.82
CA VAL A 265 -14.17 6.23 5.29
C VAL A 265 -15.23 5.15 5.39
N ALA A 266 -15.10 4.14 4.53
CA ALA A 266 -15.92 2.94 4.58
C ALA A 266 -15.05 1.68 4.64
N ALA A 267 -15.59 0.64 5.27
CA ALA A 267 -15.02 -0.70 5.31
C ALA A 267 -16.15 -1.73 5.26
N PRO A 268 -15.89 -2.97 4.81
CA PRO A 268 -16.96 -3.93 4.55
C PRO A 268 -17.45 -4.72 5.78
N GLY A 269 -16.94 -4.45 6.99
CA GLY A 269 -17.24 -5.22 8.21
C GLY A 269 -17.92 -4.41 9.33
N GLY A 270 -17.76 -4.81 10.59
CA GLY A 270 -18.43 -4.21 11.76
C GLY A 270 -17.48 -3.54 12.77
N GLY A 271 -16.27 -3.22 12.34
CA GLY A 271 -15.15 -2.83 13.21
C GLY A 271 -15.14 -1.39 13.71
N ASP A 272 -14.06 -1.09 14.44
CA ASP A 272 -13.71 0.24 14.90
C ASP A 272 -12.75 0.92 13.92
N PHE A 273 -12.85 2.25 13.85
CA PHE A 273 -11.93 3.11 13.13
C PHE A 273 -11.08 3.91 14.11
N TYR A 274 -9.84 4.16 13.74
CA TYR A 274 -8.92 5.05 14.44
C TYR A 274 -8.41 6.08 13.45
N PHE A 275 -8.48 7.35 13.82
CA PHE A 275 -7.99 8.46 13.01
C PHE A 275 -6.90 9.21 13.76
N SER A 276 -5.79 9.53 13.10
CA SER A 276 -4.76 10.41 13.63
C SER A 276 -4.39 11.44 12.56
N LEU A 277 -4.10 12.66 13.02
CA LEU A 277 -3.76 13.80 12.17
C LEU A 277 -2.48 14.47 12.71
N ASP A 278 -1.48 14.68 11.86
CA ASP A 278 -0.21 15.36 12.17
C ASP A 278 0.44 14.89 13.48
N ASP A 279 0.59 13.57 13.64
CA ASP A 279 1.18 12.93 14.84
C ASP A 279 0.34 13.12 16.13
N GLY A 280 -0.91 13.57 15.99
CA GLY A 280 -1.87 13.69 17.09
C GLY A 280 -2.34 12.32 17.63
N GLU A 281 -2.77 12.31 18.89
CA GLU A 281 -3.36 11.15 19.55
C GLU A 281 -4.51 10.56 18.71
N PRO A 282 -4.52 9.23 18.48
CA PRO A 282 -5.54 8.61 17.65
C PRO A 282 -6.92 8.67 18.32
N VAL A 283 -7.92 9.10 17.55
CA VAL A 283 -9.32 9.14 17.96
C VAL A 283 -10.01 7.88 17.47
N ARG A 284 -10.58 7.11 18.40
CA ARG A 284 -11.44 5.96 18.07
C ARG A 284 -12.86 6.43 17.73
N VAL A 285 -13.37 5.96 16.60
CA VAL A 285 -14.72 6.22 16.11
C VAL A 285 -15.37 4.89 15.75
N SER A 286 -16.56 4.63 16.27
CA SER A 286 -17.33 3.43 15.91
C SER A 286 -17.92 3.58 14.52
N GLY A 287 -17.84 2.53 13.71
CA GLY A 287 -18.48 2.50 12.40
C GLY A 287 -20.01 2.42 12.52
N GLU A 288 -20.71 3.23 11.72
CA GLU A 288 -22.14 3.14 11.53
C GLU A 288 -22.45 2.19 10.37
N ARG A 289 -23.40 1.27 10.55
CA ARG A 289 -23.79 0.36 9.48
C ARG A 289 -24.35 1.12 8.29
N ASN A 290 -23.83 0.83 7.11
CA ASN A 290 -24.26 1.41 5.85
C ASN A 290 -24.31 0.31 4.77
N GLY A 291 -25.51 -0.22 4.51
CA GLY A 291 -25.69 -1.35 3.60
C GLY A 291 -24.96 -2.60 4.08
N SER A 292 -24.07 -3.14 3.26
CA SER A 292 -23.25 -4.33 3.58
C SER A 292 -21.97 -4.02 4.36
N GLY A 293 -21.65 -2.75 4.61
CA GLY A 293 -20.43 -2.34 5.32
C GLY A 293 -20.71 -1.40 6.49
N VAL A 294 -19.64 -0.76 6.96
CA VAL A 294 -19.67 0.33 7.93
C VAL A 294 -19.00 1.57 7.35
N ARG A 295 -19.51 2.72 7.77
CA ARG A 295 -18.94 4.02 7.49
C ARG A 295 -18.57 4.70 8.80
N ALA A 296 -17.42 5.34 8.86
CA ALA A 296 -17.06 6.25 9.93
C ALA A 296 -16.84 7.64 9.36
N THR A 297 -17.28 8.64 10.12
CA THR A 297 -17.02 10.04 9.84
C THR A 297 -16.42 10.66 11.10
N TRP A 298 -15.31 11.35 10.92
CA TRP A 298 -14.63 12.09 11.98
C TRP A 298 -14.56 13.56 11.60
N ASP A 299 -15.03 14.41 12.50
CA ASP A 299 -14.89 15.86 12.44
C ASP A 299 -13.68 16.25 13.31
N PRO A 300 -12.51 16.58 12.73
CA PRO A 300 -11.34 16.96 13.50
C PRO A 300 -11.65 18.16 14.42
N PRO A 301 -11.13 18.18 15.66
CA PRO A 301 -11.47 19.24 16.59
C PRO A 301 -10.94 20.60 16.11
N GLY A 302 -11.85 21.56 15.94
CA GLY A 302 -11.52 22.92 15.52
C GLY A 302 -11.47 23.07 14.00
N ARG A 303 -10.83 24.13 13.51
CA ARG A 303 -10.57 24.32 12.08
C ARG A 303 -9.18 23.79 11.76
N LEU A 304 -9.07 23.04 10.68
CA LEU A 304 -7.79 22.61 10.14
C LEU A 304 -6.98 23.83 9.67
N ALA A 305 -5.68 23.82 9.94
CA ALA A 305 -4.79 24.87 9.50
C ALA A 305 -4.60 24.80 7.96
N ALA A 306 -4.38 25.94 7.31
CA ALA A 306 -4.11 25.99 5.87
C ALA A 306 -2.70 25.48 5.55
N GLN A 307 -2.52 24.16 5.60
CA GLN A 307 -1.26 23.47 5.37
C GLN A 307 -1.49 22.06 4.80
N THR A 308 -0.40 21.34 4.52
CA THR A 308 -0.47 19.90 4.25
C THR A 308 -0.51 19.13 5.55
N HIS A 309 -1.50 18.26 5.67
CA HIS A 309 -1.70 17.39 6.82
C HIS A 309 -1.34 15.94 6.49
N LEU A 310 -0.83 15.21 7.48
CA LEU A 310 -0.70 13.75 7.43
C LEU A 310 -1.92 13.12 8.09
N LEU A 311 -2.65 12.29 7.34
CA LEU A 311 -3.77 11.50 7.82
C LEU A 311 -3.38 10.04 7.95
N VAL A 312 -3.59 9.45 9.12
CA VAL A 312 -3.47 8.02 9.37
C VAL A 312 -4.83 7.47 9.76
N ILE A 313 -5.25 6.39 9.10
CA ILE A 313 -6.54 5.75 9.34
C ILE A 313 -6.29 4.26 9.56
N VAL A 314 -6.94 3.71 10.57
CA VAL A 314 -6.89 2.28 10.88
C VAL A 314 -8.29 1.75 11.01
N TYR A 315 -8.55 0.60 10.39
CA TYR A 315 -9.76 -0.18 10.57
C TYR A 315 -9.40 -1.51 11.24
N ALA A 316 -10.07 -1.81 12.36
CA ALA A 316 -9.85 -3.05 13.11
C ALA A 316 -11.18 -3.78 13.33
N ASP A 317 -11.23 -5.05 12.92
CA ASP A 317 -12.42 -5.91 13.03
C ASP A 317 -12.00 -7.37 13.23
N GLY A 318 -11.71 -7.74 14.48
CA GLY A 318 -11.34 -9.09 14.87
C GLY A 318 -10.04 -9.55 14.22
N ASP A 319 -10.13 -10.23 13.08
CA ASP A 319 -8.98 -10.70 12.31
C ASP A 319 -8.50 -9.70 11.24
N THR A 320 -9.24 -8.62 11.00
CA THR A 320 -8.79 -7.53 10.11
C THR A 320 -8.06 -6.46 10.91
N LEU A 321 -6.92 -6.01 10.38
CA LEU A 321 -6.22 -4.79 10.77
C LEU A 321 -5.68 -4.14 9.49
N THR A 322 -6.39 -3.14 8.98
CA THR A 322 -6.01 -2.40 7.77
C THR A 322 -5.64 -0.99 8.14
N SER A 323 -4.58 -0.46 7.55
CA SER A 323 -4.18 0.92 7.74
C SER A 323 -3.98 1.62 6.40
N PHE A 324 -4.16 2.93 6.44
CA PHE A 324 -3.85 3.85 5.36
C PHE A 324 -3.12 5.05 5.97
N ALA A 325 -2.14 5.59 5.25
CA ALA A 325 -1.61 6.91 5.53
C ALA A 325 -1.47 7.68 4.23
N GLY A 326 -1.85 8.95 4.26
CA GLY A 326 -1.82 9.82 3.10
C GLY A 326 -1.75 11.28 3.51
N ARG A 327 -1.28 12.11 2.58
CA ARG A 327 -1.23 13.56 2.78
C ARG A 327 -2.35 14.25 2.00
N PHE A 328 -2.99 15.22 2.65
CA PHE A 328 -3.96 16.11 2.01
C PHE A 328 -3.62 17.57 2.30
N ALA A 329 -3.99 18.47 1.39
CA ALA A 329 -3.88 19.90 1.63
C ALA A 329 -5.20 20.43 2.19
N VAL A 330 -5.12 21.41 3.07
CA VAL A 330 -6.27 22.23 3.46
C VAL A 330 -6.16 23.56 2.77
N ASP A 331 -7.18 23.89 1.98
CA ASP A 331 -7.20 25.13 1.22
C ASP A 331 -7.31 26.32 2.19
N GLY A 332 -6.47 27.34 1.99
CA GLY A 332 -6.55 28.58 2.74
C GLY A 332 -7.87 29.30 2.45
N ALA A 333 -8.57 29.69 3.52
CA ALA A 333 -9.80 30.48 3.44
C ALA A 333 -9.56 31.89 2.92
#